data_AF-A0A7Y3YTR2-F1
#
_entry.id   AF-A0A7Y3YTR2-F1
#
_cell.length_a   1.000
_cell.length_b   1.000
_cell.length_c   1.000
_cell.angle_alpha   90.00
_cell.angle_beta   90.00
_cell.angle_gamma   90.00
#
_symmetry.space_group_name_H-M   'P 1'
#
loop_
_entity.id
_entity.type
_entity.pdbx_description
1 polymer ?
#
loop_
_entity_poly.entity_id
_entity_poly.type
_entity_poly.pdbx_seq_one_letter_code
_entity_poly.pdbx_strand_id
1 'polypeptide(L)'
;MSRAEVESSLLFALPEHDSEDETININYLMYLENVLFVDVTGLHADHWIHQCEIREVSELDVSIELVNPTSVATLNGKYSIPIVLCDQYILKGEYGQVVIETDAVVVSGDEFDYGTLIIPEKEDLSTALGIYADYDDEWGCFCESDKDHDNYLLEKLYSNLRASSPEVLIEKVLDEAFRDSGMKQNLNNLKFTVSFSGTDIVVTETK
;
A
#
# COMPACT_ATOMS: atom_id res chain seq x y z
N MET A 1 -15.19 17.74 23.22
CA MET A 1 -13.83 18.25 23.47
C MET A 1 -13.94 19.55 24.23
N SER A 2 -13.18 19.69 25.32
CA SER A 2 -13.08 20.92 26.11
C SER A 2 -11.98 21.83 25.58
N ARG A 3 -12.02 23.12 25.93
CA ARG A 3 -10.97 24.07 25.56
C ARG A 3 -9.59 23.66 26.06
N ALA A 4 -9.51 23.14 27.29
CA ALA A 4 -8.26 22.68 27.88
C ALA A 4 -7.68 21.45 27.14
N GLU A 5 -8.54 20.57 26.62
CA GLU A 5 -8.11 19.45 25.78
C GLU A 5 -7.49 19.99 24.48
N VAL A 6 -8.17 20.92 23.78
CA VAL A 6 -7.65 21.52 22.55
C VAL A 6 -6.32 22.25 22.77
N GLU A 7 -6.22 23.06 23.82
CA GLU A 7 -4.98 23.79 24.15
C GLU A 7 -3.81 22.87 24.54
N SER A 8 -4.09 21.60 24.87
CA SER A 8 -3.08 20.58 25.17
C SER A 8 -2.74 19.68 23.97
N SER A 9 -3.43 19.84 22.84
CA SER A 9 -3.23 19.06 21.62
C SER A 9 -2.23 19.71 20.67
N LEU A 10 -1.68 18.90 19.76
CA LEU A 10 -0.93 19.40 18.60
C LEU A 10 -1.93 19.89 17.55
N LEU A 11 -1.92 21.19 17.26
CA LEU A 11 -2.86 21.79 16.33
C LEU A 11 -2.21 21.98 14.96
N PHE A 12 -2.85 21.41 13.94
CA PHE A 12 -2.47 21.60 12.54
C PHE A 12 -3.59 22.28 11.78
N ALA A 13 -3.25 23.20 10.88
CA ALA A 13 -4.21 23.72 9.92
C ALA A 13 -4.66 22.58 9.00
N LEU A 14 -5.96 22.52 8.69
CA LEU A 14 -6.41 21.69 7.58
C LEU A 14 -5.77 22.19 6.28
N PRO A 15 -5.39 21.30 5.36
CA PRO A 15 -4.91 21.70 4.05
C PRO A 15 -5.98 22.51 3.31
N GLU A 16 -5.55 23.49 2.51
CA GLU A 16 -6.49 24.34 1.75
C GLU A 16 -6.99 23.65 0.46
N HIS A 17 -6.33 22.57 0.06
CA HIS A 17 -6.61 21.85 -1.17
C HIS A 17 -6.77 20.35 -0.89
N ASP A 18 -7.86 19.75 -1.41
CA ASP A 18 -8.13 18.31 -1.28
C ASP A 18 -6.96 17.42 -1.77
N SER A 19 -6.12 17.92 -2.70
CA SER A 19 -4.91 17.23 -3.16
C SER A 19 -3.82 17.08 -2.10
N GLU A 20 -3.92 17.82 -1.00
CA GLU A 20 -2.98 17.79 0.11
C GLU A 20 -3.44 16.83 1.23
N ASP A 21 -4.72 16.41 1.21
CA ASP A 21 -5.37 15.56 2.23
C ASP A 21 -4.80 14.12 2.28
N GLU A 22 -4.12 13.69 1.22
CA GLU A 22 -3.57 12.32 1.09
C GLU A 22 -2.03 12.29 1.10
N THR A 23 -1.40 13.27 1.76
CA THR A 23 0.06 13.31 1.88
C THR A 23 0.57 12.40 2.99
N ILE A 24 1.84 11.98 2.86
CA ILE A 24 2.53 11.18 3.89
C ILE A 24 2.55 11.89 5.26
N ASN A 25 2.55 13.23 5.26
CA ASN A 25 2.53 14.04 6.46
C ASN A 25 1.18 13.93 7.20
N ILE A 26 0.06 13.94 6.46
CA ILE A 26 -1.27 13.77 7.07
C ILE A 26 -1.45 12.36 7.59
N ASN A 27 -1.05 11.36 6.81
CA ASN A 27 -1.08 9.98 7.27
C ASN A 27 -0.29 9.83 8.57
N TYR A 28 0.95 10.35 8.63
CA TYR A 28 1.74 10.35 9.87
C TYR A 28 1.00 10.99 11.06
N LEU A 29 0.41 12.17 10.86
CA LEU A 29 -0.33 12.89 11.89
C LEU A 29 -1.60 12.17 12.36
N MET A 30 -2.33 11.52 11.46
CA MET A 30 -3.56 10.77 11.78
C MET A 30 -3.31 9.58 12.71
N TYR A 31 -2.12 8.99 12.65
CA TYR A 31 -1.73 7.88 13.52
C TYR A 31 -1.11 8.31 14.86
N LEU A 32 -0.87 9.61 15.07
CA LEU A 32 -0.40 10.12 16.35
C LEU A 32 -1.56 10.34 17.32
N GLU A 33 -1.30 10.11 18.61
CA GLU A 33 -2.22 10.52 19.65
C GLU A 33 -2.19 12.04 19.83
N ASN A 34 -3.34 12.64 20.17
CA ASN A 34 -3.46 14.05 20.57
C ASN A 34 -3.14 15.08 19.47
N VAL A 35 -3.41 14.74 18.21
CA VAL A 35 -3.40 15.68 17.07
C VAL A 35 -4.83 16.16 16.76
N LEU A 36 -4.98 17.45 16.46
CA LEU A 36 -6.23 18.05 16.00
C LEU A 36 -5.99 18.89 14.75
N PHE A 37 -6.80 18.63 13.73
CA PHE A 37 -6.86 19.48 12.54
C PHE A 37 -7.89 20.60 12.73
N VAL A 38 -7.52 21.81 12.34
CA VAL A 38 -8.30 23.04 12.54
C VAL A 38 -8.55 23.71 11.20
N ASP A 39 -9.83 23.89 10.85
CA ASP A 39 -10.22 24.78 9.74
C ASP A 39 -10.08 26.23 10.19
N VAL A 40 -8.91 26.83 9.97
CA VAL A 40 -8.65 28.22 10.38
C VAL A 40 -9.46 29.21 9.53
N THR A 41 -9.77 28.85 8.29
CA THR A 41 -10.46 29.71 7.31
C THR A 41 -11.96 29.84 7.57
N GLY A 42 -12.58 28.78 8.09
CA GLY A 42 -13.99 28.75 8.46
C GLY A 42 -14.33 29.45 9.78
N LEU A 43 -13.32 29.87 10.56
CA LEU A 43 -13.51 30.45 11.88
C LEU A 43 -13.64 31.97 11.85
N HIS A 44 -14.42 32.50 12.79
CA HIS A 44 -14.52 33.95 13.01
C HIS A 44 -13.14 34.53 13.36
N ALA A 45 -12.84 35.76 12.93
CA ALA A 45 -11.53 36.41 13.15
C ALA A 45 -11.15 36.55 14.64
N ASP A 46 -12.14 36.68 15.52
CA ASP A 46 -11.94 36.78 16.99
C ASP A 46 -12.02 35.41 17.70
N HIS A 47 -12.01 34.30 16.97
CA HIS A 47 -12.05 32.98 17.59
C HIS A 47 -10.81 32.74 18.44
N TRP A 48 -10.99 32.22 19.66
CA TRP A 48 -9.91 32.08 20.64
C TRP A 48 -8.78 31.15 20.18
N ILE A 49 -9.08 30.22 19.26
CA ILE A 49 -8.08 29.28 18.73
C ILE A 49 -6.98 29.97 17.93
N HIS A 50 -7.23 31.18 17.40
CA HIS A 50 -6.21 32.00 16.73
C HIS A 50 -5.09 32.46 17.69
N GLN A 51 -5.28 32.28 19.00
CA GLN A 51 -4.25 32.54 20.02
C GLN A 51 -3.36 31.32 20.30
N CYS A 52 -3.73 30.14 19.79
CA CYS A 52 -2.95 28.92 19.90
C CYS A 52 -1.88 28.87 18.79
N GLU A 53 -0.81 28.11 19.03
CA GLU A 53 0.14 27.77 17.99
C GLU A 53 -0.50 26.73 17.06
N ILE A 54 -0.74 27.11 15.81
CA ILE A 54 -1.26 26.24 14.75
C ILE A 54 -0.16 26.09 13.71
N ARG A 55 0.22 24.85 13.41
CA ARG A 55 1.30 24.52 12.46
C ARG A 55 0.74 24.16 11.09
N GLU A 56 1.52 24.35 10.04
CA GLU A 56 1.18 23.87 8.71
C GLU A 56 1.69 22.44 8.51
N VAL A 57 0.91 21.61 7.81
CA VAL A 57 1.29 20.21 7.52
C VAL A 57 2.49 20.13 6.58
N SER A 58 2.60 21.09 5.65
CA SER A 58 3.67 21.22 4.67
C SER A 58 5.06 21.41 5.29
N GLU A 59 5.13 21.90 6.53
CA GLU A 59 6.39 22.15 7.24
C GLU A 59 6.98 20.88 7.88
N LEU A 60 6.23 19.77 7.89
CA LEU A 60 6.71 18.52 8.49
C LEU A 60 7.66 17.77 7.56
N ASP A 61 8.83 17.45 8.09
CA ASP A 61 9.77 16.51 7.48
C ASP A 61 9.47 15.10 7.98
N VAL A 62 8.64 14.37 7.23
CA VAL A 62 8.30 12.98 7.51
C VAL A 62 9.04 12.07 6.54
N SER A 63 9.76 11.09 7.10
CA SER A 63 10.44 10.06 6.34
C SER A 63 9.76 8.70 6.51
N ILE A 64 9.85 7.86 5.49
CA ILE A 64 9.38 6.49 5.49
C ILE A 64 10.55 5.51 5.49
N GLU A 65 10.48 4.51 6.36
CA GLU A 65 11.42 3.38 6.39
C GLU A 65 10.67 2.06 6.19
N LEU A 66 11.12 1.25 5.24
CA LEU A 66 10.53 -0.05 4.94
C LEU A 66 11.26 -1.17 5.68
N VAL A 67 10.51 -2.08 6.29
CA VAL A 67 11.06 -3.27 6.97
C VAL A 67 10.97 -4.47 6.02
N ASN A 68 12.13 -5.08 5.72
CA ASN A 68 12.28 -6.21 4.79
C ASN A 68 11.58 -5.99 3.43
N PRO A 69 11.88 -4.89 2.71
CA PRO A 69 11.24 -4.62 1.43
C PRO A 69 11.64 -5.64 0.37
N THR A 70 10.69 -6.03 -0.48
CA THR A 70 10.97 -6.74 -1.72
C THR A 70 11.66 -5.81 -2.72
N SER A 71 12.22 -6.38 -3.79
CA SER A 71 12.55 -5.56 -4.96
C SER A 71 11.27 -4.95 -5.55
N VAL A 72 11.40 -3.77 -6.14
CA VAL A 72 10.31 -3.10 -6.87
C VAL A 72 9.86 -4.02 -8.02
N ALA A 73 8.56 -4.26 -8.10
CA ALA A 73 7.92 -4.93 -9.21
C ALA A 73 6.86 -4.03 -9.82
N THR A 74 6.44 -4.30 -11.05
CA THR A 74 5.40 -3.51 -11.71
C THR A 74 4.17 -4.37 -11.91
N LEU A 75 3.03 -3.92 -11.37
CA LEU A 75 1.73 -4.44 -11.72
C LEU A 75 1.28 -3.79 -13.03
N ASN A 76 0.96 -4.60 -14.04
CA ASN A 76 0.50 -4.10 -15.34
C ASN A 76 -0.95 -4.50 -15.54
N GLY A 77 -1.84 -3.72 -14.92
CA GLY A 77 -3.29 -3.90 -14.97
C GLY A 77 -3.95 -2.80 -15.80
N LYS A 78 -5.05 -2.22 -15.28
CA LYS A 78 -5.63 -0.98 -15.84
C LYS A 78 -4.59 0.16 -15.90
N TYR A 79 -3.72 0.22 -14.89
CA TYR A 79 -2.56 1.10 -14.83
C TYR A 79 -1.27 0.29 -14.66
N SER A 80 -0.15 0.90 -15.03
CA SER A 80 1.19 0.36 -14.74
C SER A 80 1.69 0.99 -13.44
N ILE A 81 1.78 0.19 -12.38
CA ILE A 81 2.01 0.68 -11.00
C ILE A 81 3.26 0.00 -10.43
N PRO A 82 4.28 0.76 -9.99
CA PRO A 82 5.37 0.23 -9.19
C PRO A 82 4.87 -0.19 -7.79
N ILE A 83 5.22 -1.40 -7.37
CA ILE A 83 4.81 -1.99 -6.08
C ILE A 83 6.04 -2.48 -5.33
N VAL A 84 6.07 -2.20 -4.03
CA VAL A 84 6.99 -2.81 -3.07
C VAL A 84 6.19 -3.43 -1.93
N LEU A 85 6.45 -4.69 -1.65
CA LEU A 85 5.91 -5.36 -0.48
C LEU A 85 6.90 -5.24 0.67
N CYS A 86 6.42 -5.06 1.88
CA CYS A 86 7.23 -5.01 3.09
C CYS A 86 6.49 -5.68 4.24
N ASP A 87 7.19 -6.03 5.31
CA ASP A 87 6.52 -6.56 6.52
C ASP A 87 5.66 -5.46 7.16
N GLN A 88 6.25 -4.28 7.25
CA GLN A 88 5.66 -3.05 7.77
C GLN A 88 6.49 -1.86 7.27
N TYR A 89 5.95 -0.65 7.39
CA TYR A 89 6.73 0.57 7.24
C TYR A 89 6.60 1.46 8.47
N ILE A 90 7.58 2.34 8.64
CA ILE A 90 7.70 3.23 9.78
C ILE A 90 7.72 4.65 9.26
N LEU A 91 6.75 5.46 9.68
CA LEU A 91 6.75 6.90 9.48
C LEU A 91 7.47 7.56 10.64
N LYS A 92 8.45 8.42 10.33
CA LYS A 92 9.28 9.11 11.32
C LYS A 92 9.22 10.61 11.07
N GLY A 93 8.81 11.34 12.09
CA GLY A 93 8.77 12.80 12.09
C GLY A 93 9.15 13.38 13.45
N GLU A 94 8.97 14.70 13.60
CA GLU A 94 9.34 15.45 14.82
C GLU A 94 8.69 14.91 16.11
N TYR A 95 7.46 14.39 16.02
CA TYR A 95 6.67 13.96 17.18
C TYR A 95 6.78 12.47 17.48
N GLY A 96 7.75 11.79 16.88
CA GLY A 96 8.02 10.37 17.10
C GLY A 96 7.83 9.53 15.85
N GLN A 97 7.61 8.24 16.07
CA GLN A 97 7.50 7.25 15.01
C GLN A 97 6.20 6.46 15.12
N VAL A 98 5.63 6.14 13.96
CA VAL A 98 4.43 5.32 13.81
C VAL A 98 4.80 4.08 13.01
N VAL A 99 4.42 2.91 13.50
CA VAL A 99 4.55 1.64 12.78
C VAL A 99 3.22 1.32 12.12
N ILE A 100 3.23 1.08 10.81
CA ILE A 100 2.03 0.76 10.04
C ILE A 100 2.20 -0.62 9.41
N GLU A 101 1.24 -1.48 9.70
CA GLU A 101 1.23 -2.89 9.28
C GLU A 101 0.04 -3.23 8.37
N THR A 102 -0.99 -2.38 8.32
CA THR A 102 -2.34 -2.70 7.81
C THR A 102 -2.92 -1.59 6.94
N ASP A 103 -2.08 -0.75 6.34
CA ASP A 103 -2.57 0.34 5.48
C ASP A 103 -1.52 0.62 4.41
N ALA A 104 -1.89 0.51 3.14
CA ALA A 104 -0.98 0.80 2.04
C ALA A 104 -0.76 2.31 1.87
N VAL A 105 0.35 2.69 1.25
CA VAL A 105 0.64 4.11 0.98
C VAL A 105 1.32 4.26 -0.37
N VAL A 106 1.00 5.34 -1.08
CA VAL A 106 1.73 5.75 -2.28
C VAL A 106 2.84 6.71 -1.85
N VAL A 107 4.08 6.33 -2.11
CA VAL A 107 5.22 7.23 -1.96
C VAL A 107 5.52 7.81 -3.33
N SER A 108 5.17 9.08 -3.52
CA SER A 108 5.44 9.80 -4.76
C SER A 108 6.94 9.84 -5.05
N GLY A 109 7.29 9.55 -6.30
CA GLY A 109 8.54 10.02 -6.89
C GLY A 109 8.39 11.48 -7.34
N ASP A 110 9.39 12.03 -8.03
CA ASP A 110 9.35 13.39 -8.60
C ASP A 110 8.02 13.68 -9.34
N GLU A 111 7.61 14.95 -9.46
CA GLU A 111 6.29 15.48 -9.93
C GLU A 111 5.60 14.84 -11.16
N PHE A 112 6.27 13.94 -11.90
CA PHE A 112 5.75 13.25 -13.07
C PHE A 112 5.69 11.72 -12.93
N ASP A 113 6.07 11.18 -11.78
CA ASP A 113 6.04 9.75 -11.50
C ASP A 113 4.76 9.39 -10.75
N TYR A 114 4.17 8.26 -11.11
CA TYR A 114 2.94 7.78 -10.52
C TYR A 114 3.09 7.33 -9.05
N GLY A 115 4.29 7.45 -8.49
CA GLY A 115 4.63 6.98 -7.15
C GLY A 115 4.75 5.47 -7.07
N THR A 116 5.35 4.99 -5.98
CA THR A 116 5.45 3.57 -5.68
C THR A 116 4.45 3.21 -4.60
N LEU A 117 3.58 2.23 -4.88
CA LEU A 117 2.65 1.67 -3.91
C LEU A 117 3.39 0.73 -2.96
N ILE A 118 3.40 1.10 -1.68
CA ILE A 118 3.96 0.31 -0.59
C ILE A 118 2.84 -0.46 0.08
N ILE A 119 2.95 -1.79 0.13
CA ILE A 119 1.93 -2.67 0.72
C ILE A 119 2.55 -3.44 1.89
N PRO A 120 2.12 -3.21 3.15
CA PRO A 120 2.57 -4.00 4.29
C PRO A 120 1.89 -5.38 4.33
N GLU A 121 2.45 -6.33 5.09
CA GLU A 121 2.05 -7.74 5.03
C GLU A 121 0.60 -7.99 5.47
N LYS A 122 0.06 -7.16 6.39
CA LYS A 122 -1.29 -7.36 6.94
C LYS A 122 -2.34 -6.47 6.25
N GLU A 123 -1.97 -5.75 5.20
CA GLU A 123 -2.91 -5.01 4.37
C GLU A 123 -3.83 -5.96 3.59
N ASP A 124 -5.09 -5.57 3.44
CA ASP A 124 -5.99 -6.25 2.53
C ASP A 124 -5.65 -5.85 1.08
N LEU A 125 -5.15 -6.81 0.31
CA LEU A 125 -4.75 -6.56 -1.08
C LEU A 125 -5.88 -5.98 -1.94
N SER A 126 -7.14 -6.28 -1.60
CA SER A 126 -8.31 -5.78 -2.34
C SER A 126 -8.61 -4.30 -2.07
N THR A 127 -8.08 -3.74 -0.98
CA THR A 127 -8.18 -2.31 -0.63
C THR A 127 -6.96 -1.53 -1.07
N ALA A 128 -5.77 -2.13 -1.09
CA ALA A 128 -4.52 -1.46 -1.44
C ALA A 128 -4.55 -0.76 -2.81
N LEU A 129 -5.17 -1.37 -3.82
CA LEU A 129 -5.28 -0.76 -5.16
C LEU A 129 -6.29 0.39 -5.22
N GLY A 130 -7.21 0.48 -4.26
CA GLY A 130 -8.21 1.55 -4.19
C GLY A 130 -7.60 2.93 -3.92
N ILE A 131 -6.37 2.98 -3.40
CA ILE A 131 -5.61 4.23 -3.23
C ILE A 131 -5.17 4.80 -4.58
N TYR A 132 -4.99 3.94 -5.59
CA TYR A 132 -4.38 4.33 -6.86
C TYR A 132 -5.38 4.43 -8.02
N ALA A 133 -6.42 3.58 -8.03
CA ALA A 133 -7.31 3.44 -9.19
C ALA A 133 -8.77 3.74 -8.82
N ASP A 134 -9.38 4.69 -9.54
CA ASP A 134 -10.81 5.03 -9.44
C ASP A 134 -11.72 4.01 -10.15
N TYR A 135 -11.14 3.10 -10.93
CA TYR A 135 -11.82 2.02 -11.67
C TYR A 135 -13.05 2.47 -12.48
N ASP A 136 -13.18 3.76 -12.80
CA ASP A 136 -14.28 4.28 -13.61
C ASP A 136 -13.93 4.25 -15.11
N ASP A 137 -14.94 4.06 -15.96
CA ASP A 137 -14.79 4.17 -17.41
C ASP A 137 -14.90 5.63 -17.90
N GLU A 138 -14.81 5.81 -19.23
CA GLU A 138 -14.93 7.14 -19.87
C GLU A 138 -16.29 7.81 -19.67
N TRP A 139 -17.29 7.09 -19.14
CA TRP A 139 -18.62 7.60 -18.81
C TRP A 139 -18.85 7.72 -17.30
N GLY A 140 -17.83 7.46 -16.47
CA GLY A 140 -17.94 7.50 -15.01
C GLY A 140 -18.70 6.31 -14.42
N CYS A 141 -18.73 5.18 -15.11
CA CYS A 141 -19.29 3.94 -14.57
C CYS A 141 -18.17 3.07 -13.99
N PHE A 142 -18.37 2.61 -12.77
CA PHE A 142 -17.45 1.71 -12.09
C PHE A 142 -17.32 0.37 -12.84
N CYS A 143 -16.09 0.00 -13.18
CA CYS A 143 -15.74 -1.21 -13.90
C CYS A 143 -15.24 -2.31 -12.95
N GLU A 144 -16.18 -3.08 -12.41
CA GLU A 144 -15.87 -4.20 -11.49
C GLU A 144 -14.94 -5.24 -12.12
N SER A 145 -15.04 -5.48 -13.42
CA SER A 145 -14.16 -6.41 -14.14
C SER A 145 -12.69 -6.00 -14.14
N ASP A 146 -12.41 -4.70 -14.23
CA ASP A 146 -11.04 -4.19 -14.23
C ASP A 146 -10.44 -4.31 -12.82
N LYS A 147 -11.24 -4.00 -11.80
CA LYS A 147 -10.85 -4.18 -10.40
C LYS A 147 -10.55 -5.65 -10.07
N ASP A 148 -11.43 -6.56 -10.46
CA ASP A 148 -11.24 -8.00 -10.23
C ASP A 148 -9.98 -8.52 -10.95
N HIS A 149 -9.73 -8.02 -12.17
CA HIS A 149 -8.53 -8.37 -12.92
C HIS A 149 -7.25 -7.90 -12.21
N ASP A 150 -7.21 -6.64 -11.80
CA ASP A 150 -6.03 -6.06 -11.14
C ASP A 150 -5.78 -6.69 -9.77
N ASN A 151 -6.84 -6.97 -9.00
CA ASN A 151 -6.75 -7.72 -7.74
C ASN A 151 -6.13 -9.10 -7.96
N TYR A 152 -6.58 -9.83 -8.99
CA TYR A 152 -6.00 -11.13 -9.33
C TYR A 152 -4.51 -11.02 -9.70
N LEU A 153 -4.13 -10.00 -10.48
CA LEU A 153 -2.72 -9.76 -10.83
C LEU A 153 -1.89 -9.44 -9.57
N LEU A 154 -2.45 -8.68 -8.63
CA LEU A 154 -1.78 -8.32 -7.37
C LEU A 154 -1.60 -9.55 -6.47
N GLU A 155 -2.63 -10.39 -6.31
CA GLU A 155 -2.52 -11.64 -5.55
C GLU A 155 -1.43 -12.57 -6.10
N LYS A 156 -1.34 -12.64 -7.43
CA LYS A 156 -0.30 -13.41 -8.11
C LYS A 156 1.08 -12.81 -7.88
N LEU A 157 1.22 -11.49 -8.02
CA LEU A 157 2.49 -10.79 -7.75
C LEU A 157 2.92 -10.99 -6.29
N TYR A 158 2.00 -10.82 -5.35
CA TYR A 158 2.21 -11.03 -3.92
C TYR A 158 2.71 -12.45 -3.64
N SER A 159 2.02 -13.44 -4.19
CA SER A 159 2.38 -14.85 -4.05
C SER A 159 3.77 -15.18 -4.57
N ASN A 160 4.22 -14.49 -5.63
CA ASN A 160 5.53 -14.67 -6.24
C ASN A 160 6.63 -13.99 -5.42
N LEU A 161 6.42 -12.74 -5.02
CA LEU A 161 7.40 -11.95 -4.26
C LEU A 161 7.60 -12.46 -2.83
N ARG A 162 6.56 -13.04 -2.23
CA ARG A 162 6.60 -13.64 -0.88
C ARG A 162 6.87 -15.15 -0.89
N ALA A 163 7.24 -15.73 -2.03
CA ALA A 163 7.61 -17.14 -2.07
C ALA A 163 8.84 -17.37 -1.19
N SER A 164 8.66 -18.18 -0.14
CA SER A 164 9.68 -18.47 0.87
C SER A 164 10.88 -19.25 0.33
N SER A 165 10.74 -19.87 -0.85
CA SER A 165 11.83 -20.50 -1.57
C SER A 165 11.56 -20.61 -3.08
N PRO A 166 12.60 -20.76 -3.92
CA PRO A 166 12.46 -21.00 -5.36
C PRO A 166 11.61 -22.23 -5.72
N GLU A 167 11.65 -23.29 -4.89
CA GLU A 167 10.84 -24.49 -5.03
C GLU A 167 9.34 -24.16 -4.96
N VAL A 168 8.94 -23.39 -3.94
CA VAL A 168 7.54 -22.97 -3.72
C VAL A 168 7.05 -22.09 -4.86
N LEU A 169 7.92 -21.23 -5.39
CA LEU A 169 7.59 -20.41 -6.57
C LEU A 169 7.33 -21.28 -7.80
N ILE A 170 8.20 -22.26 -8.07
CA ILE A 170 8.07 -23.15 -9.23
C ILE A 170 6.81 -24.02 -9.13
N GLU A 171 6.52 -24.60 -7.95
CA GLU A 171 5.29 -25.36 -7.74
C GLU A 171 4.04 -24.51 -8.03
N LYS A 172 3.99 -23.28 -7.53
CA LYS A 172 2.87 -22.36 -7.78
C LYS A 172 2.72 -21.99 -9.26
N VAL A 173 3.83 -21.67 -9.94
CA VAL A 173 3.82 -21.33 -11.37
C VAL A 173 3.34 -22.52 -12.21
N LEU A 174 3.75 -23.73 -11.86
CA LEU A 174 3.29 -24.96 -12.51
C LEU A 174 1.80 -25.17 -12.27
N ASP A 175 1.34 -25.10 -11.02
CA ASP A 175 -0.09 -25.26 -10.68
C ASP A 175 -0.99 -24.29 -11.44
N GLU A 176 -0.55 -23.04 -11.64
CA GLU A 176 -1.27 -22.05 -12.46
C GLU A 176 -1.28 -22.39 -13.95
N ALA A 177 -0.12 -22.68 -14.55
CA ALA A 177 -0.02 -23.05 -15.97
C ALA A 177 -0.90 -24.26 -16.30
N PHE A 178 -1.08 -25.16 -15.32
CA PHE A 178 -1.93 -26.32 -15.45
C PHE A 178 -3.41 -26.10 -15.09
N ARG A 179 -3.73 -25.03 -14.34
CA ARG A 179 -5.11 -24.64 -14.02
C ARG A 179 -5.85 -24.16 -15.27
N ASP A 180 -5.20 -23.35 -16.08
CA ASP A 180 -5.78 -22.73 -17.28
C ASP A 180 -5.83 -23.67 -18.49
N SER A 181 -5.04 -24.75 -18.49
CA SER A 181 -4.99 -25.72 -19.60
C SER A 181 -6.07 -26.81 -19.53
N GLY A 182 -7.01 -26.75 -18.58
CA GLY A 182 -8.06 -27.77 -18.42
C GLY A 182 -7.53 -29.16 -18.01
N MET A 183 -6.25 -29.28 -17.65
CA MET A 183 -5.58 -30.54 -17.31
C MET A 183 -5.79 -31.01 -15.86
N LYS A 184 -6.59 -30.30 -15.07
CA LYS A 184 -6.85 -30.58 -13.64
C LYS A 184 -7.24 -32.03 -13.34
N GLN A 185 -7.91 -32.73 -14.28
CA GLN A 185 -8.30 -34.14 -14.07
C GLN A 185 -7.15 -35.15 -14.24
N ASN A 186 -6.09 -34.81 -14.98
CA ASN A 186 -4.94 -35.71 -15.15
C ASN A 186 -3.86 -35.51 -14.06
N LEU A 187 -3.85 -34.35 -13.38
CA LEU A 187 -2.81 -33.96 -12.42
C LEU A 187 -3.13 -34.30 -10.95
N ASN A 188 -4.39 -34.58 -10.59
CA ASN A 188 -4.71 -35.05 -9.23
C ASN A 188 -3.98 -36.35 -8.84
N ASN A 189 -3.38 -37.05 -9.80
CA ASN A 189 -2.57 -38.26 -9.61
C ASN A 189 -1.06 -38.03 -9.83
N LEU A 190 -0.61 -36.80 -10.04
CA LEU A 190 0.78 -36.45 -10.34
C LEU A 190 1.30 -35.55 -9.23
N LYS A 191 2.13 -36.09 -8.34
CA LYS A 191 2.90 -35.27 -7.39
C LYS A 191 4.21 -34.90 -8.06
N PHE A 192 4.55 -33.62 -8.14
CA PHE A 192 5.87 -33.20 -8.56
C PHE A 192 6.73 -32.95 -7.33
N THR A 193 7.99 -33.36 -7.38
CA THR A 193 9.01 -32.93 -6.42
C THR A 193 10.00 -32.08 -7.18
N VAL A 194 10.12 -30.81 -6.80
CA VAL A 194 11.14 -29.91 -7.33
C VAL A 194 12.36 -29.98 -6.42
N SER A 195 13.52 -30.23 -7.00
CA SER A 195 14.79 -30.24 -6.26
C SER A 195 15.88 -29.55 -7.07
N PHE A 196 16.87 -29.00 -6.37
CA PHE A 196 17.99 -28.31 -6.99
C PHE A 196 19.26 -29.16 -6.89
N SER A 197 19.92 -29.37 -8.03
CA SER A 197 21.20 -30.06 -8.12
C SER A 197 22.23 -29.15 -8.78
N GLY A 198 22.91 -28.33 -7.97
CA GLY A 198 23.82 -27.30 -8.50
C GLY A 198 23.04 -26.14 -9.12
N THR A 199 23.20 -25.92 -10.43
CA THR A 199 22.44 -24.91 -11.20
C THR A 199 21.18 -25.46 -11.87
N ASP A 200 20.95 -26.77 -11.79
CA ASP A 200 19.86 -27.43 -12.51
C ASP A 200 18.62 -27.57 -11.62
N ILE A 201 17.46 -27.23 -12.19
CA ILE A 201 16.15 -27.52 -11.62
C ILE A 201 15.74 -28.92 -12.07
N VAL A 202 15.59 -29.83 -11.11
CA VAL A 202 15.14 -31.20 -11.35
C VAL A 202 13.69 -31.30 -10.89
N VAL A 203 12.77 -31.41 -11.86
CA VAL A 203 11.35 -31.68 -11.61
C VAL A 203 11.12 -33.17 -11.77
N THR A 204 10.71 -33.84 -10.69
CA THR A 204 10.50 -35.29 -10.68
C THR A 204 9.03 -35.59 -10.50
N GLU A 205 8.45 -36.36 -11.43
CA GLU A 205 7.10 -36.89 -11.29
C GLU A 205 7.09 -38.09 -10.33
N THR A 206 6.27 -38.01 -9.30
CA THR A 206 6.00 -39.06 -8.32
C THR A 206 4.58 -39.55 -8.51
N LYS A 207 4.44 -40.86 -8.78
CA LYS A 207 3.17 -41.59 -8.86
C LYS A 207 2.59 -41.89 -7.48
#